data_AF-A0A2M8Z0Y6-F1
#
_entry.id   AF-A0A2M8Z0Y6-F1
#
_cell.length_a   1.000
_cell.length_b   1.000
_cell.length_c   1.000
_cell.angle_alpha   90.00
_cell.angle_beta   90.00
_cell.angle_gamma   90.00
#
_symmetry.space_group_name_H-M   'P 1'
#
loop_
_entity.id
_entity.type
_entity.pdbx_description
1 polymer ?
#
loop_
_entity_poly.entity_id
_entity_poly.type
_entity_poly.pdbx_seq_one_letter_code
_entity_poly.pdbx_strand_id
1 'polypeptide(L)'
;MIKKAVMACILALLFPYIITMAWTGKIEEKKEFPAITSGKKIILDRKSGETYMDVEEYLPGVVAKQMPADYGREALRAQTIIARTYIYGKMKGQNEVKESELHMEYLEEQQMEKLWGSESFVASYQAVENAVRSTTKMVMMYDGKLIDPLFHRASTGKTRAGDENHPYLQEVACPRDVEAEGYLAMTAYKKEDFAEKINQISGDVPVKADQIPGSIQIVLRDEAGYVGQIQIGTKVYTGEEIQRVLGLPSAAYSFEEYDEGIRVVCQGIGHGYGMSQYGARCKAEEGWTAEQILPYFYKNIVLISE
;
A
#
# COMPACT_ATOMS: atom_id res chain seq x y z
N MET A 1 -11.66 -54.07 38.41
CA MET A 1 -12.35 -54.29 37.11
C MET A 1 -13.32 -53.17 36.77
N ILE A 2 -14.13 -52.67 37.70
CA ILE A 2 -15.15 -51.63 37.47
C ILE A 2 -14.60 -50.33 36.84
N LYS A 3 -13.44 -49.81 37.31
CA LYS A 3 -12.85 -48.57 36.74
C LYS A 3 -12.44 -48.69 35.26
N LYS A 4 -12.00 -49.88 34.81
CA LYS A 4 -11.63 -50.12 33.40
C LYS A 4 -12.88 -50.24 32.51
N ALA A 5 -13.95 -50.82 33.03
CA ALA A 5 -15.24 -50.89 32.33
C ALA A 5 -15.89 -49.50 32.18
N VAL A 6 -15.84 -48.67 33.23
CA VAL A 6 -16.37 -47.30 33.17
C VAL A 6 -15.59 -46.43 32.19
N MET A 7 -14.25 -46.54 32.17
CA MET A 7 -13.41 -45.81 31.20
C MET A 7 -13.71 -46.22 29.74
N ALA A 8 -13.93 -47.52 29.50
CA ALA A 8 -14.28 -48.02 28.17
C ALA A 8 -15.66 -47.52 27.71
N CYS A 9 -16.64 -47.43 28.61
CA CYS A 9 -17.96 -46.87 28.30
C CYS A 9 -17.90 -45.36 27.98
N ILE A 10 -17.07 -44.59 28.70
CA ILE A 10 -16.89 -43.15 28.42
C ILE A 10 -16.23 -42.95 27.06
N LEU A 11 -15.18 -43.72 26.74
CA LEU A 11 -14.54 -43.66 25.42
C LEU A 11 -15.50 -44.07 24.29
N ALA A 12 -16.34 -45.09 24.50
CA ALA A 12 -17.33 -45.52 23.51
C ALA A 12 -18.46 -44.49 23.29
N LEU A 13 -18.81 -43.69 24.32
CA LEU A 13 -19.78 -42.60 24.20
C LEU A 13 -19.20 -41.35 23.53
N LEU A 14 -17.90 -41.09 23.73
CA LEU A 14 -17.21 -39.96 23.10
C LEU A 14 -16.73 -40.27 21.69
N PHE A 15 -16.57 -41.54 21.32
CA PHE A 15 -16.10 -41.94 19.99
C PHE A 15 -17.02 -41.48 18.84
N PRO A 16 -18.36 -41.59 18.93
CA PRO A 16 -19.27 -40.98 17.97
C PRO A 16 -19.09 -39.46 17.91
N TYR A 17 -18.96 -38.78 19.06
CA TYR A 17 -18.80 -37.33 19.12
C TYR A 17 -17.47 -36.85 18.50
N ILE A 18 -16.37 -37.58 18.72
CA ILE A 18 -15.06 -37.30 18.15
C ILE A 18 -15.06 -37.58 16.64
N ILE A 19 -15.71 -38.65 16.18
CA ILE A 19 -15.92 -38.90 14.75
C ILE A 19 -16.81 -37.81 14.16
N THR A 20 -17.87 -37.40 14.85
CA THR A 20 -18.74 -36.32 14.39
C THR A 20 -17.94 -35.03 14.26
N MET A 21 -17.14 -34.63 15.26
CA MET A 21 -16.24 -33.47 15.19
C MET A 21 -15.17 -33.59 14.09
N ALA A 22 -14.59 -34.78 13.89
CA ALA A 22 -13.58 -35.02 12.87
C ALA A 22 -14.16 -35.06 11.45
N TRP A 23 -15.45 -35.40 11.30
CA TRP A 23 -16.17 -35.47 10.03
C TRP A 23 -16.96 -34.19 9.72
N THR A 24 -17.38 -33.44 10.75
CA THR A 24 -17.86 -32.04 10.67
C THR A 24 -16.71 -31.05 10.80
N GLY A 25 -15.48 -31.46 10.48
CA GLY A 25 -14.36 -30.55 10.32
C GLY A 25 -14.79 -29.45 9.35
N LYS A 26 -15.01 -28.25 9.90
CA LYS A 26 -15.42 -27.03 9.22
C LYS A 26 -16.43 -27.26 8.08
N ILE A 27 -17.69 -27.51 8.44
CA ILE A 27 -18.74 -26.89 7.63
C ILE A 27 -18.70 -25.40 7.99
N GLU A 28 -17.74 -24.68 7.41
CA GLU A 28 -17.96 -23.27 7.18
C GLU A 28 -19.17 -23.25 6.24
N GLU A 29 -20.35 -22.88 6.77
CA GLU A 29 -21.38 -22.33 5.91
C GLU A 29 -20.70 -21.19 5.16
N LYS A 30 -20.27 -21.48 3.91
CA LYS A 30 -19.97 -20.46 2.93
C LYS A 30 -21.27 -19.68 2.85
N LYS A 31 -21.38 -18.58 3.59
CA LYS A 31 -22.42 -17.60 3.35
C LYS A 31 -22.24 -17.23 1.89
N GLU A 32 -23.12 -17.76 1.05
CA GLU A 32 -23.26 -17.32 -0.33
C GLU A 32 -23.76 -15.88 -0.27
N PHE A 33 -22.83 -14.96 -0.02
CA PHE A 33 -23.09 -13.57 -0.31
C PHE A 33 -23.26 -13.49 -1.82
N PRO A 34 -24.30 -12.80 -2.32
CA PRO A 34 -24.45 -12.61 -3.75
C PRO A 34 -23.13 -12.05 -4.30
N ALA A 35 -22.67 -12.62 -5.42
CA ALA A 35 -21.49 -12.15 -6.12
C ALA A 35 -21.71 -10.68 -6.45
N ILE A 36 -20.94 -9.80 -5.82
CA ILE A 36 -20.96 -8.37 -6.16
C ILE A 36 -20.17 -8.26 -7.46
N THR A 37 -20.81 -7.70 -8.47
CA THR A 37 -20.20 -7.47 -9.77
C THR A 37 -20.24 -5.99 -10.08
N SER A 38 -19.09 -5.45 -10.50
CA SER A 38 -19.01 -4.12 -11.09
C SER A 38 -19.54 -4.11 -12.52
N GLY A 39 -19.49 -5.25 -13.21
CA GLY A 39 -19.67 -5.34 -14.66
C GLY A 39 -18.40 -5.01 -15.44
N LYS A 40 -17.28 -4.77 -14.76
CA LYS A 40 -15.95 -4.53 -15.34
C LYS A 40 -15.01 -5.67 -14.96
N LYS A 41 -14.07 -6.00 -15.85
CA LYS A 41 -13.26 -7.21 -15.77
C LYS A 41 -11.76 -6.93 -15.77
N ILE A 42 -11.03 -7.75 -15.03
CA ILE A 42 -9.59 -7.90 -15.16
C ILE A 42 -9.32 -9.14 -15.98
N ILE A 43 -8.49 -9.01 -17.02
CA ILE A 43 -7.97 -10.13 -17.79
C ILE A 43 -6.68 -10.57 -17.11
N LEU A 44 -6.72 -11.72 -16.44
CA LEU A 44 -5.57 -12.31 -15.74
C LEU A 44 -4.66 -12.97 -16.77
N ASP A 45 -3.75 -12.21 -17.36
CA ASP A 45 -2.82 -12.62 -18.41
C ASP A 45 -1.54 -13.27 -17.84
N ARG A 46 -1.76 -14.31 -17.02
CA ARG A 46 -0.69 -15.03 -16.31
C ARG A 46 -0.09 -16.14 -17.17
N LYS A 47 1.07 -16.67 -16.76
CA LYS A 47 1.77 -17.77 -17.46
C LYS A 47 0.90 -19.02 -17.66
N SER A 48 -0.13 -19.23 -16.85
CA SER A 48 -1.08 -20.34 -16.92
C SER A 48 -2.16 -20.20 -18.00
N GLY A 49 -2.24 -19.05 -18.67
CA GLY A 49 -3.29 -18.71 -19.63
C GLY A 49 -4.14 -17.53 -19.16
N GLU A 50 -5.00 -17.04 -20.04
CA GLU A 50 -5.90 -15.91 -19.76
C GLU A 50 -7.20 -16.37 -19.10
N THR A 51 -7.53 -15.78 -17.96
CA THR A 51 -8.84 -15.92 -17.31
C THR A 51 -9.42 -14.53 -16.99
N TYR A 52 -10.68 -14.48 -16.54
CA TYR A 52 -11.37 -13.23 -16.24
C TYR A 52 -11.84 -13.22 -14.79
N MET A 53 -11.75 -12.05 -14.17
CA MET A 53 -12.22 -11.79 -12.81
C MET A 53 -12.95 -10.44 -12.77
N ASP A 54 -14.04 -10.32 -12.01
CA ASP A 54 -14.66 -9.00 -11.81
C ASP A 54 -13.76 -8.11 -10.97
N VAL A 55 -13.77 -6.79 -11.20
CA VAL A 55 -12.97 -5.87 -10.37
C VAL A 55 -13.29 -5.99 -8.88
N GLU A 56 -14.55 -6.20 -8.51
CA GLU A 56 -14.96 -6.34 -7.09
C GLU A 56 -14.42 -7.64 -6.47
N GLU A 57 -14.16 -8.68 -7.26
CA GLU A 57 -13.50 -9.91 -6.82
C GLU A 57 -11.97 -9.75 -6.75
N TYR A 58 -11.41 -8.88 -7.58
CA TYR A 58 -9.96 -8.60 -7.62
C TYR A 58 -9.49 -7.67 -6.49
N LEU A 59 -10.33 -6.73 -6.06
CA LEU A 59 -9.97 -5.70 -5.10
C LEU A 59 -9.49 -6.22 -3.74
N PRO A 60 -10.04 -7.29 -3.12
CA PRO A 60 -9.54 -7.78 -1.85
C PRO A 60 -8.04 -8.12 -1.88
N GLY A 61 -7.57 -8.82 -2.91
CA GLY A 61 -6.15 -9.20 -3.05
C GLY A 61 -5.22 -8.00 -3.24
N VAL A 62 -5.71 -6.95 -3.93
CA VAL A 62 -5.00 -5.68 -4.08
C VAL A 62 -4.93 -4.92 -2.75
N VAL A 63 -6.07 -4.74 -2.08
CA VAL A 63 -6.15 -3.94 -0.85
C VAL A 63 -5.38 -4.61 0.28
N ALA A 64 -5.47 -5.94 0.39
CA ALA A 64 -4.68 -6.74 1.34
C ALA A 64 -3.17 -6.52 1.19
N LYS A 65 -2.71 -6.32 -0.05
CA LYS A 65 -1.31 -6.04 -0.35
C LYS A 65 -0.92 -4.60 -0.06
N GLN A 66 -1.83 -3.65 -0.29
CA GLN A 66 -1.53 -2.23 -0.22
C GLN A 66 -1.64 -1.64 1.19
N MET A 67 -2.58 -2.13 2.01
CA MET A 67 -2.88 -1.56 3.33
C MET A 67 -3.07 -2.66 4.39
N PRO A 68 -2.50 -2.51 5.59
CA PRO A 68 -2.74 -3.45 6.69
C PRO A 68 -4.23 -3.52 7.05
N ALA A 69 -4.73 -4.74 7.26
CA ALA A 69 -6.15 -4.99 7.52
C ALA A 69 -6.65 -4.40 8.85
N ASP A 70 -5.75 -4.04 9.76
CA ASP A 70 -6.04 -3.45 11.07
C ASP A 70 -6.06 -1.91 11.05
N TYR A 71 -5.89 -1.25 9.90
CA TYR A 71 -5.94 0.21 9.77
C TYR A 71 -7.35 0.81 9.95
N GLY A 72 -8.34 -0.05 10.21
CA GLY A 72 -9.71 0.34 10.50
C GLY A 72 -10.58 0.42 9.25
N ARG A 73 -11.89 0.26 9.48
CA ARG A 73 -12.89 0.11 8.42
C ARG A 73 -12.86 1.27 7.42
N GLU A 74 -12.84 2.51 7.89
CA GLU A 74 -12.96 3.68 7.01
C GLU A 74 -11.68 3.95 6.20
N ALA A 75 -10.50 3.60 6.73
CA ALA A 75 -9.25 3.64 5.98
C ALA A 75 -9.22 2.57 4.88
N LEU A 76 -9.66 1.35 5.18
CA LEU A 76 -9.79 0.28 4.17
C LEU A 76 -10.80 0.65 3.08
N ARG A 77 -11.94 1.26 3.44
CA ARG A 77 -12.93 1.78 2.48
C ARG A 77 -12.29 2.84 1.57
N ALA A 78 -11.56 3.80 2.13
CA ALA A 78 -10.85 4.82 1.36
C ALA A 78 -9.81 4.21 0.39
N GLN A 79 -8.98 3.27 0.86
CA GLN A 79 -8.01 2.56 0.02
C GLN A 79 -8.69 1.77 -1.10
N THR A 80 -9.85 1.19 -0.83
CA THR A 80 -10.60 0.43 -1.83
C THR A 80 -11.13 1.33 -2.95
N ILE A 81 -11.65 2.50 -2.61
CA ILE A 81 -12.09 3.51 -3.59
C ILE A 81 -10.90 4.00 -4.43
N ILE A 82 -9.73 4.21 -3.82
CA ILE A 82 -8.48 4.54 -4.51
C ILE A 82 -8.09 3.45 -5.51
N ALA A 83 -8.01 2.19 -5.07
CA ALA A 83 -7.64 1.08 -5.92
C ALA A 83 -8.62 0.91 -7.09
N ARG A 84 -9.93 1.02 -6.84
CA ARG A 84 -10.97 0.94 -7.88
C ARG A 84 -10.85 2.07 -8.89
N THR A 85 -10.66 3.31 -8.42
CA THR A 85 -10.49 4.49 -9.28
C THR A 85 -9.29 4.32 -10.20
N TYR A 86 -8.16 3.82 -9.69
CA TYR A 86 -6.96 3.56 -10.49
C TYR A 86 -7.22 2.48 -11.55
N ILE A 87 -7.84 1.36 -11.18
CA ILE A 87 -8.17 0.27 -12.11
C ILE A 87 -9.09 0.79 -13.23
N TYR A 88 -10.12 1.55 -12.90
CA TYR A 88 -11.07 2.09 -13.89
C TYR A 88 -10.36 3.10 -14.80
N GLY A 89 -9.44 3.91 -14.26
CA GLY A 89 -8.61 4.82 -15.05
C GLY A 89 -7.77 4.08 -16.10
N LYS A 90 -7.22 2.90 -15.76
CA LYS A 90 -6.44 2.07 -16.69
C LYS A 90 -7.28 1.45 -17.81
N MET A 91 -8.59 1.29 -17.62
CA MET A 91 -9.49 0.79 -18.67
C MET A 91 -9.71 1.79 -19.80
N LYS A 92 -9.38 3.08 -19.62
CA LYS A 92 -9.50 4.12 -20.67
C LYS A 92 -10.88 4.14 -21.36
N GLY A 93 -11.95 4.00 -20.57
CA GLY A 93 -13.34 3.98 -21.04
C GLY A 93 -13.84 2.62 -21.54
N GLN A 94 -13.01 1.57 -21.48
CA GLN A 94 -13.44 0.19 -21.71
C GLN A 94 -14.00 -0.43 -20.41
N ASN A 95 -14.50 -1.66 -20.50
CA ASN A 95 -14.96 -2.44 -19.34
C ASN A 95 -14.00 -3.58 -18.98
N GLU A 96 -12.81 -3.60 -19.58
CA GLU A 96 -11.79 -4.60 -19.30
C GLU A 96 -10.38 -4.00 -19.37
N VAL A 97 -9.46 -4.58 -18.60
CA VAL A 97 -8.02 -4.23 -18.59
C VAL A 97 -7.21 -5.47 -18.25
N LYS A 98 -6.00 -5.60 -18.82
CA LYS A 98 -5.08 -6.68 -18.48
C LYS A 98 -4.42 -6.46 -17.13
N GLU A 99 -4.24 -7.52 -16.37
CA GLU A 99 -3.55 -7.49 -15.08
C GLU A 99 -2.13 -6.91 -15.23
N SER A 100 -1.41 -7.30 -16.27
CA SER A 100 -0.05 -6.79 -16.56
C SER A 100 0.02 -5.28 -16.80
N GLU A 101 -1.08 -4.65 -17.24
CA GLU A 101 -1.16 -3.19 -17.49
C GLU A 101 -1.46 -2.38 -16.22
N LEU A 102 -1.94 -3.03 -15.16
CA LEU A 102 -2.21 -2.37 -13.89
C LEU A 102 -0.91 -1.98 -13.17
N HIS A 103 0.16 -2.77 -13.35
CA HIS A 103 1.40 -2.66 -12.57
C HIS A 103 1.13 -2.67 -11.04
N MET A 104 0.16 -3.49 -10.62
CA MET A 104 -0.23 -3.65 -9.23
C MET A 104 0.19 -5.02 -8.74
N GLU A 105 0.65 -5.11 -7.50
CA GLU A 105 0.80 -6.39 -6.82
C GLU A 105 -0.57 -6.89 -6.35
N TYR A 106 -0.80 -8.19 -6.53
CA TYR A 106 -2.02 -8.89 -6.13
C TYR A 106 -1.65 -10.10 -5.27
N LEU A 107 -2.40 -10.32 -4.19
CA LEU A 107 -2.27 -11.51 -3.36
C LEU A 107 -3.44 -12.45 -3.59
N GLU A 108 -3.13 -13.71 -3.86
CA GLU A 108 -4.10 -14.80 -3.77
C GLU A 108 -4.38 -15.17 -2.30
N GLU A 109 -5.49 -15.86 -2.06
CA GLU A 109 -5.98 -16.22 -0.72
C GLU A 109 -4.91 -16.90 0.15
N GLN A 110 -4.18 -17.87 -0.40
CA GLN A 110 -3.10 -18.56 0.31
C GLN A 110 -1.95 -17.61 0.70
N GLN A 111 -1.67 -16.60 -0.13
CA GLN A 111 -0.65 -15.60 0.17
C GLN A 111 -1.15 -14.61 1.23
N MET A 112 -2.44 -14.27 1.22
CA MET A 112 -3.09 -13.48 2.27
C MET A 112 -3.08 -14.22 3.61
N GLU A 113 -3.39 -15.53 3.63
CA GLU A 113 -3.31 -16.35 4.84
C GLU A 113 -1.88 -16.40 5.40
N LYS A 114 -0.88 -16.54 4.52
CA LYS A 114 0.53 -16.47 4.94
C LYS A 114 0.91 -15.09 5.48
N LEU A 115 0.38 -14.02 4.90
CA LEU A 115 0.66 -12.64 5.33
C LEU A 115 0.09 -12.35 6.72
N TRP A 116 -1.16 -12.71 6.96
CA TRP A 116 -1.87 -12.40 8.22
C TRP A 116 -1.72 -13.48 9.30
N GLY A 117 -1.29 -14.68 8.91
CA GLY A 117 -1.32 -15.87 9.75
C GLY A 117 -2.73 -16.44 9.88
N SER A 118 -2.83 -17.77 9.99
CA SER A 118 -4.10 -18.49 10.01
C SER A 118 -5.06 -18.05 11.13
N GLU A 119 -4.55 -17.53 12.25
CA GLU A 119 -5.38 -17.02 13.35
C GLU A 119 -6.12 -15.72 12.99
N SER A 120 -5.46 -14.80 12.29
CA SER A 120 -6.02 -13.48 11.93
C SER A 120 -6.61 -13.43 10.53
N PHE A 121 -6.39 -14.48 9.71
CA PHE A 121 -6.79 -14.53 8.31
C PHE A 121 -8.28 -14.23 8.11
N VAL A 122 -9.17 -14.94 8.82
CA VAL A 122 -10.62 -14.79 8.65
C VAL A 122 -11.08 -13.36 8.95
N ALA A 123 -10.63 -12.79 10.07
CA ALA A 123 -11.01 -11.43 10.47
C ALA A 123 -10.45 -10.36 9.51
N SER A 124 -9.20 -10.53 9.08
CA SER A 124 -8.53 -9.60 8.16
C SER A 124 -9.16 -9.65 6.76
N TYR A 125 -9.44 -10.86 6.26
CA TYR A 125 -10.12 -11.05 4.98
C TYR A 125 -11.52 -10.43 5.02
N GLN A 126 -12.29 -10.66 6.09
CA GLN A 126 -13.62 -10.06 6.24
C GLN A 126 -13.56 -8.53 6.33
N ALA A 127 -12.56 -7.95 7.00
CA ALA A 127 -12.41 -6.50 7.08
C ALA A 127 -12.20 -5.89 5.68
N VAL A 128 -11.30 -6.46 4.89
CA VAL A 128 -11.02 -6.04 3.52
C VAL A 128 -12.22 -6.28 2.61
N GLU A 129 -12.83 -7.47 2.66
CA GLU A 129 -14.01 -7.80 1.86
C GLU A 129 -15.15 -6.82 2.15
N ASN A 130 -15.46 -6.56 3.42
CA ASN A 130 -16.50 -5.60 3.81
C ASN A 130 -16.21 -4.18 3.31
N ALA A 131 -14.94 -3.76 3.26
CA ALA A 131 -14.57 -2.47 2.67
C ALA A 131 -14.88 -2.42 1.17
N VAL A 132 -14.59 -3.49 0.44
CA VAL A 132 -14.96 -3.66 -0.97
C VAL A 132 -16.46 -3.63 -1.17
N ARG A 133 -17.21 -4.47 -0.45
CA ARG A 133 -18.68 -4.54 -0.55
C ARG A 133 -19.37 -3.21 -0.20
N SER A 134 -18.88 -2.50 0.80
CA SER A 134 -19.48 -1.22 1.24
C SER A 134 -19.08 -0.01 0.40
N THR A 135 -18.18 -0.19 -0.56
CA THR A 135 -17.74 0.85 -1.51
C THR A 135 -17.93 0.41 -2.96
N THR A 136 -18.76 -0.62 -3.20
CA THR A 136 -19.03 -1.15 -4.53
C THR A 136 -19.29 -0.02 -5.52
N LYS A 137 -18.56 -0.06 -6.64
CA LYS A 137 -18.65 0.94 -7.73
C LYS A 137 -18.27 2.37 -7.36
N MET A 138 -17.87 2.65 -6.11
CA MET A 138 -17.49 4.00 -5.73
C MET A 138 -16.10 4.36 -6.26
N VAL A 139 -16.02 5.49 -6.97
CA VAL A 139 -14.80 6.04 -7.57
C VAL A 139 -14.71 7.54 -7.34
N MET A 140 -13.51 8.09 -7.52
CA MET A 140 -13.23 9.52 -7.37
C MET A 140 -13.06 10.20 -8.72
N MET A 141 -13.76 11.32 -8.92
CA MET A 141 -13.62 12.15 -10.11
C MET A 141 -13.25 13.59 -9.77
N TYR A 142 -12.52 14.22 -10.66
CA TYR A 142 -12.28 15.66 -10.70
C TYR A 142 -12.59 16.15 -12.11
N ASP A 143 -13.40 17.20 -12.22
CA ASP A 143 -13.82 17.79 -13.52
C ASP A 143 -14.35 16.74 -14.52
N GLY A 144 -15.22 15.84 -14.03
CA GLY A 144 -15.86 14.79 -14.83
C GLY A 144 -14.93 13.66 -15.31
N LYS A 145 -13.68 13.61 -14.83
CA LYS A 145 -12.72 12.55 -15.15
C LYS A 145 -12.28 11.81 -13.90
N LEU A 146 -12.01 10.52 -14.02
CA LEU A 146 -11.34 9.76 -12.95
C LEU A 146 -9.99 10.40 -12.65
N ILE A 147 -9.68 10.54 -11.36
CA ILE A 147 -8.39 11.08 -10.92
C ILE A 147 -7.31 10.00 -10.99
N ASP A 148 -6.04 10.39 -11.03
CA ASP A 148 -4.91 9.55 -10.62
C ASP A 148 -4.80 9.54 -9.08
N PRO A 149 -5.24 8.47 -8.39
CA PRO A 149 -5.47 8.50 -6.95
C PRO A 149 -4.21 8.06 -6.21
N LEU A 150 -3.14 8.87 -6.28
CA LEU A 150 -1.86 8.57 -5.64
C LEU A 150 -2.00 8.41 -4.12
N PHE A 151 -1.25 7.49 -3.53
CA PHE A 151 -1.25 7.26 -2.08
C PHE A 151 0.11 6.74 -1.62
N HIS A 152 0.42 6.89 -0.33
CA HIS A 152 1.68 6.45 0.25
C HIS A 152 1.49 6.05 1.71
N ARG A 153 2.46 5.35 2.31
CA ARG A 153 2.28 4.78 3.66
C ARG A 153 2.24 5.86 4.75
N ALA A 154 3.21 6.76 4.75
CA ALA A 154 3.29 7.87 5.71
C ALA A 154 4.02 9.06 5.09
N SER A 155 3.47 10.26 5.22
CA SER A 155 4.11 11.51 4.77
C SER A 155 5.21 11.95 5.74
N THR A 156 5.78 13.14 5.55
CA THR A 156 6.72 13.80 6.50
C THR A 156 6.01 14.62 7.58
N GLY A 157 4.70 14.41 7.76
CA GLY A 157 3.82 15.26 8.56
C GLY A 157 2.89 16.13 7.72
N LYS A 158 3.10 16.21 6.40
CA LYS A 158 2.17 16.74 5.41
C LYS A 158 2.41 16.16 4.02
N THR A 159 1.37 16.12 3.19
CA THR A 159 1.44 15.63 1.80
C THR A 159 2.05 16.66 0.87
N ARG A 160 2.54 16.19 -0.29
CA ARG A 160 3.08 17.04 -1.37
C ARG A 160 1.95 17.57 -2.25
N ALA A 161 2.13 18.79 -2.78
CA ALA A 161 1.28 19.34 -3.83
C ALA A 161 1.62 18.73 -5.20
N GLY A 162 0.61 18.34 -5.96
CA GLY A 162 0.76 17.83 -7.33
C GLY A 162 1.06 18.92 -8.35
N ASP A 163 1.29 18.49 -9.59
CA ASP A 163 1.50 19.38 -10.73
C ASP A 163 0.18 19.89 -11.33
N GLU A 164 0.26 20.61 -12.46
CA GLU A 164 -0.91 21.15 -13.17
C GLU A 164 -1.91 20.08 -13.65
N ASN A 165 -1.45 18.83 -13.85
CA ASN A 165 -2.32 17.71 -14.23
C ASN A 165 -2.99 17.06 -13.02
N HIS A 166 -2.53 17.38 -11.81
CA HIS A 166 -3.04 16.84 -10.56
C HIS A 166 -3.49 17.93 -9.57
N PRO A 167 -4.38 18.86 -9.96
CA PRO A 167 -4.79 20.00 -9.13
C PRO A 167 -5.54 19.61 -7.85
N TYR A 168 -6.06 18.37 -7.81
CA TYR A 168 -6.68 17.77 -6.63
C TYR A 168 -5.65 17.26 -5.61
N LEU A 169 -4.38 17.10 -5.98
CA LEU A 169 -3.31 16.77 -5.04
C LEU A 169 -2.76 18.08 -4.46
N GLN A 170 -3.08 18.37 -3.21
CA GLN A 170 -2.59 19.55 -2.50
C GLN A 170 -1.86 19.15 -1.23
N GLU A 171 -1.13 20.10 -0.64
CA GLU A 171 -0.56 19.90 0.68
C GLU A 171 -1.65 19.82 1.74
N VAL A 172 -1.59 18.77 2.54
CA VAL A 172 -2.56 18.48 3.59
C VAL A 172 -1.80 17.99 4.82
N ALA A 173 -2.18 18.50 5.99
CA ALA A 173 -1.50 18.15 7.24
C ALA A 173 -1.77 16.69 7.65
N CYS A 174 -0.73 15.98 8.05
CA CYS A 174 -0.77 14.62 8.57
C CYS A 174 0.13 14.51 9.81
N PRO A 175 -0.10 15.30 10.87
CA PRO A 175 0.87 15.47 11.96
C PRO A 175 1.20 14.17 12.70
N ARG A 176 0.28 13.20 12.69
CA ARG A 176 0.47 11.89 13.34
C ARG A 176 1.25 10.89 12.48
N ASP A 177 1.59 11.20 11.23
CA ASP A 177 2.38 10.29 10.38
C ASP A 177 3.76 9.99 10.98
N VAL A 178 4.26 10.88 11.84
CA VAL A 178 5.50 10.69 12.62
C VAL A 178 5.44 9.47 13.56
N GLU A 179 4.24 8.99 13.89
CA GLU A 179 3.99 7.82 14.74
C GLU A 179 4.00 6.51 13.93
N ALA A 180 4.08 6.57 12.60
CA ALA A 180 4.09 5.39 11.76
C ALA A 180 5.34 4.53 11.98
N GLU A 181 5.17 3.22 12.00
CA GLU A 181 6.30 2.29 12.10
C GLU A 181 7.24 2.47 10.91
N GLY A 182 8.53 2.67 11.20
CA GLY A 182 9.54 2.94 10.18
C GLY A 182 9.52 4.37 9.62
N TYR A 183 8.78 5.30 10.23
CA TYR A 183 8.72 6.70 9.79
C TYR A 183 10.10 7.35 9.66
N LEU A 184 10.99 7.13 10.65
CA LEU A 184 12.36 7.64 10.64
C LEU A 184 13.31 6.47 10.38
N ALA A 185 14.02 6.52 9.26
CA ALA A 185 15.03 5.54 8.90
C ALA A 185 16.42 6.20 8.83
N MET A 186 17.41 5.53 9.41
CA MET A 186 18.81 5.94 9.33
C MET A 186 19.60 4.81 8.68
N THR A 187 20.32 5.12 7.60
CA THR A 187 21.16 4.14 6.91
C THR A 187 22.55 4.71 6.75
N ALA A 188 23.55 3.99 7.25
CA ALA A 188 24.95 4.35 7.10
C ALA A 188 25.56 3.60 5.91
N TYR A 189 26.38 4.30 5.14
CA TYR A 189 27.13 3.75 4.01
C TYR A 189 28.60 4.09 4.18
N LYS A 190 29.47 3.16 3.80
CA LYS A 190 30.86 3.53 3.47
C LYS A 190 30.86 4.39 2.21
N LYS A 191 31.88 5.24 2.05
CA LYS A 191 31.97 6.14 0.88
C LYS A 191 32.06 5.36 -0.43
N GLU A 192 32.73 4.22 -0.42
CA GLU A 192 32.86 3.32 -1.57
C GLU A 192 31.49 2.72 -1.96
N ASP A 193 30.76 2.17 -0.99
CA ASP A 193 29.44 1.57 -1.21
C ASP A 193 28.43 2.62 -1.70
N PHE A 194 28.50 3.83 -1.14
CA PHE A 194 27.67 4.95 -1.59
C PHE A 194 27.99 5.33 -3.04
N ALA A 195 29.26 5.55 -3.35
CA ALA A 195 29.70 5.91 -4.69
C ALA A 195 29.34 4.82 -5.70
N GLU A 196 29.52 3.54 -5.37
CA GLU A 196 29.13 2.40 -6.20
C GLU A 196 27.63 2.42 -6.52
N LYS A 197 26.78 2.62 -5.50
CA LYS A 197 25.33 2.74 -5.69
C LYS A 197 24.97 3.89 -6.62
N ILE A 198 25.48 5.10 -6.37
CA ILE A 198 25.23 6.26 -7.24
C ILE A 198 25.74 6.01 -8.66
N ASN A 199 26.85 5.29 -8.80
CA ASN A 199 27.44 5.02 -10.10
C ASN A 199 26.57 4.14 -11.00
N GLN A 200 25.63 3.37 -10.43
CA GLN A 200 24.61 2.63 -11.19
C GLN A 200 23.70 3.53 -12.03
N ILE A 201 23.59 4.82 -11.68
CA ILE A 201 22.78 5.83 -12.40
C ILE A 201 23.60 7.03 -12.87
N SER A 202 24.91 7.06 -12.60
CA SER A 202 25.76 8.23 -12.85
C SER A 202 25.99 8.54 -14.34
N GLY A 203 25.90 7.55 -15.22
CA GLY A 203 26.23 7.72 -16.64
C GLY A 203 27.74 7.78 -16.87
N ASP A 204 28.22 8.80 -17.58
CA ASP A 204 29.58 8.81 -18.17
C ASP A 204 30.69 9.21 -17.19
N VAL A 205 30.40 9.99 -16.14
CA VAL A 205 31.41 10.44 -15.17
C VAL A 205 31.10 9.84 -13.79
N PRO A 206 31.91 8.86 -13.33
CA PRO A 206 31.68 8.22 -12.05
C PRO A 206 32.03 9.15 -10.89
N VAL A 207 31.21 9.08 -9.85
CA VAL A 207 31.46 9.67 -8.54
C VAL A 207 32.52 8.83 -7.82
N LYS A 208 33.55 9.48 -7.27
CA LYS A 208 34.60 8.81 -6.50
C LYS A 208 34.33 8.89 -5.00
N ALA A 209 34.76 7.87 -4.27
CA ALA A 209 34.56 7.79 -2.82
C ALA A 209 35.21 8.96 -2.06
N ASP A 210 36.38 9.43 -2.51
CA ASP A 210 37.10 10.57 -1.91
C ASP A 210 36.37 11.91 -2.08
N GLN A 211 35.38 11.99 -2.98
CA GLN A 211 34.52 13.16 -3.19
C GLN A 211 33.29 13.17 -2.27
N ILE A 212 33.07 12.11 -1.47
CA ILE A 212 31.91 11.99 -0.58
C ILE A 212 32.28 12.41 0.85
N PRO A 213 31.42 13.18 1.55
CA PRO A 213 30.14 13.75 1.09
C PRO A 213 30.26 15.11 0.40
N GLY A 214 31.46 15.69 0.29
CA GLY A 214 31.67 17.07 -0.16
C GLY A 214 31.14 17.42 -1.56
N SER A 215 30.88 16.43 -2.41
CA SER A 215 30.27 16.60 -3.74
C SER A 215 28.75 16.47 -3.77
N ILE A 216 28.10 16.26 -2.62
CA ILE A 216 26.65 16.16 -2.50
C ILE A 216 26.07 17.53 -2.17
N GLN A 217 25.13 17.99 -2.99
CA GLN A 217 24.40 19.23 -2.75
C GLN A 217 22.92 19.03 -3.07
N ILE A 218 22.05 19.20 -2.06
CA ILE A 218 20.60 19.23 -2.29
C ILE A 218 20.27 20.58 -2.91
N VAL A 219 19.75 20.57 -4.14
CA VAL A 219 19.48 21.76 -4.96
C VAL A 219 18.09 22.31 -4.68
N LEU A 220 17.11 21.41 -4.56
CA LEU A 220 15.71 21.76 -4.35
C LEU A 220 15.08 20.82 -3.35
N ARG A 221 14.30 21.38 -2.42
CA ARG A 221 13.39 20.68 -1.53
C ARG A 221 12.02 21.33 -1.64
N ASP A 222 10.97 20.52 -1.76
CA ASP A 222 9.60 21.05 -1.73
C ASP A 222 9.20 21.43 -0.29
N GLU A 223 8.04 22.09 -0.15
CA GLU A 223 7.61 22.56 1.17
C GLU A 223 7.28 21.40 2.13
N ALA A 224 6.94 20.21 1.61
CA ALA A 224 6.76 18.97 2.36
C ALA A 224 8.06 18.27 2.73
N GLY A 225 9.21 18.81 2.35
CA GLY A 225 10.50 18.32 2.77
C GLY A 225 11.07 17.20 1.90
N TYR A 226 10.47 16.90 0.74
CA TYR A 226 11.01 15.93 -0.21
C TYR A 226 12.05 16.61 -1.11
N VAL A 227 13.14 15.90 -1.38
CA VAL A 227 14.19 16.36 -2.30
C VAL A 227 13.63 16.33 -3.72
N GLY A 228 13.51 17.49 -4.35
CA GLY A 228 13.13 17.60 -5.76
C GLY A 228 14.33 17.43 -6.68
N GLN A 229 15.46 18.03 -6.32
CA GLN A 229 16.70 17.95 -7.09
C GLN A 229 17.92 17.89 -6.18
N ILE A 230 18.92 17.11 -6.61
CA ILE A 230 20.17 16.90 -5.90
C ILE A 230 21.31 16.74 -6.90
N GLN A 231 22.41 17.42 -6.63
CA GLN A 231 23.65 17.27 -7.35
C GLN A 231 24.57 16.32 -6.58
N ILE A 232 25.16 15.34 -7.26
CA ILE A 232 26.23 14.50 -6.74
C ILE A 232 27.36 14.46 -7.78
N GLY A 233 28.51 15.02 -7.43
CA GLY A 233 29.58 15.26 -8.39
C GLY A 233 29.17 16.33 -9.41
N THR A 234 29.21 16.00 -10.70
CA THR A 234 28.86 16.91 -11.80
C THR A 234 27.43 16.74 -12.31
N LYS A 235 26.68 15.76 -11.81
CA LYS A 235 25.35 15.39 -12.32
C LYS A 235 24.25 15.76 -11.33
N VAL A 236 23.13 16.21 -11.88
CA VAL A 236 21.88 16.46 -11.17
C VAL A 236 20.94 15.28 -11.35
N TYR A 237 20.29 14.88 -10.26
CA TYR A 237 19.31 13.82 -10.17
C TYR A 237 18.04 14.35 -9.50
N THR A 238 16.93 13.65 -9.72
CA THR A 238 15.73 13.76 -8.89
C THR A 238 15.95 13.11 -7.53
N GLY A 239 15.19 13.53 -6.51
CA GLY A 239 15.27 12.87 -5.20
C GLY A 239 14.80 11.42 -5.25
N GLU A 240 13.83 11.09 -6.10
CA GLU A 240 13.30 9.76 -6.29
C GLU A 240 14.30 8.80 -6.95
N GLU A 241 15.18 9.28 -7.84
CA GLU A 241 16.28 8.48 -8.39
C GLU A 241 17.26 8.04 -7.29
N ILE A 242 17.65 8.97 -6.42
CA ILE A 242 18.53 8.69 -5.29
C ILE A 242 17.85 7.79 -4.27
N GLN A 243 16.58 8.05 -3.94
CA GLN A 243 15.78 7.19 -3.08
C GLN A 243 15.85 5.74 -3.58
N ARG A 244 15.56 5.51 -4.87
CA ARG A 244 15.50 4.17 -5.46
C ARG A 244 16.84 3.46 -5.40
N VAL A 245 17.92 4.13 -5.78
CA VAL A 245 19.28 3.56 -5.81
C VAL A 245 19.81 3.23 -4.42
N LEU A 246 19.54 4.09 -3.45
CA LEU A 246 19.98 3.89 -2.08
C LEU A 246 19.06 2.95 -1.29
N GLY A 247 17.86 2.68 -1.80
CA GLY A 247 16.84 1.86 -1.13
C GLY A 247 16.18 2.57 0.04
N LEU A 248 16.02 3.90 -0.05
CA LEU A 248 15.45 4.71 1.02
C LEU A 248 13.91 4.61 1.03
N PRO A 249 13.28 4.72 2.21
CA PRO A 249 11.82 4.70 2.33
C PRO A 249 11.10 5.82 1.55
N SER A 250 11.73 6.98 1.40
CA SER A 250 11.17 8.15 0.71
C SER A 250 12.25 9.03 0.10
N ALA A 251 11.85 10.01 -0.72
CA ALA A 251 12.74 11.07 -1.20
C ALA A 251 12.90 12.23 -0.19
N ALA A 252 12.35 12.13 1.02
CA ALA A 252 12.56 13.10 2.09
C ALA A 252 13.74 12.65 2.96
N TYR A 253 14.95 12.97 2.52
CA TYR A 253 16.18 12.62 3.23
C TYR A 253 17.16 13.79 3.34
N SER A 254 18.15 13.59 4.22
CA SER A 254 19.32 14.43 4.40
C SER A 254 20.57 13.57 4.58
N PHE A 255 21.74 14.16 4.37
CA PHE A 255 23.03 13.50 4.50
C PHE A 255 23.82 14.12 5.63
N GLU A 256 24.46 13.28 6.42
CA GLU A 256 25.32 13.67 7.53
C GLU A 256 26.65 12.94 7.39
N GLU A 257 27.76 13.63 7.68
CA GLU A 257 29.04 12.97 7.93
C GLU A 257 28.90 12.06 9.14
N TYR A 258 29.34 10.81 9.00
CA TYR A 258 29.25 9.81 10.06
C TYR A 258 30.44 8.84 9.97
N ASP A 259 31.29 8.86 10.98
CA ASP A 259 32.58 8.15 11.01
C ASP A 259 33.42 8.45 9.75
N GLU A 260 33.91 7.41 9.07
CA GLU A 260 34.60 7.52 7.77
C GLU A 260 33.63 7.46 6.57
N GLY A 261 32.32 7.48 6.82
CA GLY A 261 31.26 7.26 5.85
C GLY A 261 30.24 8.41 5.77
N ILE A 262 29.03 8.03 5.37
CA ILE A 262 27.88 8.92 5.26
C ILE A 262 26.65 8.26 5.89
N ARG A 263 25.90 9.03 6.67
CA ARG A 263 24.59 8.63 7.18
C ARG A 263 23.51 9.36 6.42
N VAL A 264 22.53 8.60 5.93
CA VAL A 264 21.31 9.14 5.33
C VAL A 264 20.19 9.06 6.35
N VAL A 265 19.61 10.20 6.69
CA VAL A 265 18.43 10.29 7.57
C VAL A 265 17.22 10.55 6.68
N CYS A 266 16.30 9.60 6.64
CA CYS A 266 15.11 9.60 5.81
C CYS A 266 13.83 9.62 6.67
N GLN A 267 12.85 10.43 6.27
CA GLN A 267 11.58 10.62 6.96
C GLN A 267 10.41 10.25 6.04
N GLY A 268 9.34 9.70 6.62
CA GLY A 268 8.18 9.26 5.85
C GLY A 268 8.48 8.04 4.98
N ILE A 269 7.43 7.50 4.37
CA ILE A 269 7.46 6.26 3.60
C ILE A 269 6.60 6.41 2.35
N GLY A 270 7.24 6.37 1.19
CA GLY A 270 6.64 6.54 -0.12
C GLY A 270 6.77 7.97 -0.66
N HIS A 271 6.02 8.27 -1.72
CA HIS A 271 6.25 9.45 -2.55
C HIS A 271 5.65 10.76 -2.01
N GLY A 272 4.79 10.72 -0.98
CA GLY A 272 4.23 11.93 -0.33
C GLY A 272 2.99 12.54 -0.99
N TYR A 273 2.68 12.22 -2.24
CA TYR A 273 1.44 12.66 -2.91
C TYR A 273 0.16 11.94 -2.45
N GLY A 274 -0.95 12.67 -2.44
CA GLY A 274 -2.29 12.13 -2.20
C GLY A 274 -2.49 11.55 -0.80
N MET A 275 -3.24 10.45 -0.67
CA MET A 275 -3.62 9.93 0.65
C MET A 275 -2.41 9.33 1.39
N SER A 276 -2.15 9.80 2.62
CA SER A 276 -1.33 9.08 3.59
C SER A 276 -2.16 7.96 4.22
N GLN A 277 -1.72 6.71 4.11
CA GLN A 277 -2.42 5.56 4.67
C GLN A 277 -2.46 5.61 6.20
N TYR A 278 -1.35 5.98 6.84
CA TYR A 278 -1.32 6.17 8.29
C TYR A 278 -2.20 7.36 8.71
N GLY A 279 -2.15 8.47 7.97
CA GLY A 279 -3.04 9.60 8.18
C GLY A 279 -4.52 9.24 8.06
N ALA A 280 -4.88 8.43 7.06
CA ALA A 280 -6.24 7.90 6.88
C ALA A 280 -6.67 7.00 8.05
N ARG A 281 -5.77 6.14 8.56
CA ARG A 281 -6.00 5.37 9.80
C ARG A 281 -6.28 6.30 10.98
N CYS A 282 -5.45 7.32 11.21
CA CYS A 282 -5.67 8.27 12.31
C CYS A 282 -7.01 8.99 12.18
N LYS A 283 -7.41 9.39 10.96
CA LYS A 283 -8.74 9.98 10.72
C LYS A 283 -9.87 8.99 10.99
N ALA A 284 -9.72 7.73 10.61
CA ALA A 284 -10.69 6.69 10.94
C ALA A 284 -10.81 6.48 12.47
N GLU A 285 -9.69 6.52 13.21
CA GLU A 285 -9.68 6.49 14.69
C GLU A 285 -10.40 7.71 15.30
N GLU A 286 -10.31 8.88 14.65
CA GLU A 286 -11.07 10.09 14.99
C GLU A 286 -12.57 10.02 14.60
N GLY A 287 -13.02 8.91 14.00
CA GLY A 287 -14.41 8.68 13.60
C GLY A 287 -14.78 9.24 12.22
N TRP A 288 -13.80 9.62 11.40
CA TRP A 288 -14.06 10.06 10.03
C TRP A 288 -14.45 8.89 9.14
N THR A 289 -15.43 9.14 8.29
CA THR A 289 -15.84 8.22 7.21
C THR A 289 -14.90 8.30 6.01
N ALA A 290 -14.86 7.27 5.18
CA ALA A 290 -14.11 7.30 3.91
C ALA A 290 -14.50 8.51 3.04
N GLU A 291 -15.78 8.87 3.04
CA GLU A 291 -16.36 10.01 2.35
C GLU A 291 -15.87 11.38 2.90
N GLN A 292 -15.32 11.42 4.11
CA GLN A 292 -14.65 12.60 4.68
C GLN A 292 -13.13 12.52 4.52
N ILE A 293 -12.55 11.33 4.62
CA ILE A 293 -11.11 11.08 4.46
C ILE A 293 -10.67 11.42 3.03
N LEU A 294 -11.38 10.96 2.01
CA LEU A 294 -10.95 11.16 0.63
C LEU A 294 -10.93 12.65 0.23
N PRO A 295 -11.98 13.46 0.48
CA PRO A 295 -11.93 14.90 0.20
C PRO A 295 -10.92 15.69 1.05
N TYR A 296 -10.49 15.13 2.18
CA TYR A 296 -9.39 15.69 2.95
C TYR A 296 -8.09 15.64 2.17
N PHE A 297 -7.77 14.50 1.55
CA PHE A 297 -6.53 14.25 0.81
C PHE A 297 -6.57 14.67 -0.67
N TYR A 298 -7.74 14.60 -1.30
CA TYR A 298 -7.94 14.94 -2.70
C TYR A 298 -8.95 16.10 -2.80
N LYS A 299 -8.50 17.28 -3.23
CA LYS A 299 -9.33 18.49 -3.21
C LYS A 299 -10.29 18.55 -4.38
N ASN A 300 -11.50 19.02 -4.09
CA ASN A 300 -12.58 19.24 -5.07
C ASN A 300 -12.96 17.99 -5.88
N ILE A 301 -12.69 16.80 -5.34
CA ILE A 301 -13.19 15.56 -5.94
C ILE A 301 -14.68 15.40 -5.67
N VAL A 302 -15.32 14.57 -6.50
CA VAL A 302 -16.66 14.05 -6.26
C VAL A 302 -16.56 12.52 -6.19
N LEU A 303 -17.22 11.95 -5.19
CA LEU A 303 -17.43 10.50 -5.09
C LEU A 303 -18.70 10.15 -5.86
N ILE A 304 -18.59 9.24 -6.83
CA ILE A 304 -19.73 8.73 -7.60
C ILE A 304 -19.76 7.22 -7.57
N SER A 305 -20.92 6.63 -7.85
CA SER A 305 -21.07 5.20 -8.08
C SER A 305 -21.22 4.94 -9.58
N GLU A 306 -20.30 4.15 -10.15
CA GLU A 306 -20.22 3.80 -11.58
C GLU A 306 -20.37 2.29 -11.83
#